data_AF-A0A091HDR6-F1
#
_entry.id   AF-A0A091HDR6-F1
#
_cell.length_a   1.000
_cell.length_b   1.000
_cell.length_c   1.000
_cell.angle_alpha   90.00
_cell.angle_beta   90.00
_cell.angle_gamma   90.00
#
_symmetry.space_group_name_H-M   'P 1'
#
loop_
_entity.id
_entity.type
_entity.pdbx_description
1 polymer ?
#
loop_
_entity_poly.entity_id
_entity_poly.type
_entity_poly.pdbx_seq_one_letter_code
_entity_poly.pdbx_strand_id
1 'polypeptide(L)'
;PNGALSNGTRWPVFTSTEQKYLTLNTNASEVLTKLRAQQCRFWKIFFPKVLEMTGNIDEAEREWKAGFHCWNNYMSDWKNQFNDYTSKKEKCAG
;
A
#
# COMPACT_ATOMS: atom_id res chain seq x y z
N PRO A 1 -22.38 33.41 3.12
CA PRO A 1 -21.30 34.41 2.89
C PRO A 1 -21.70 35.59 1.98
N ASN A 2 -22.65 35.41 1.05
CA ASN A 2 -22.81 36.30 -0.11
C ASN A 2 -23.51 37.65 0.12
N GLY A 3 -23.96 37.98 1.33
CA GLY A 3 -24.58 39.29 1.64
C GLY A 3 -25.57 39.83 0.60
N ALA A 4 -25.75 41.16 0.60
CA ALA A 4 -26.41 41.89 -0.49
C ALA A 4 -25.35 42.41 -1.48
N LEU A 5 -24.68 41.50 -2.19
CA LEU A 5 -23.68 41.88 -3.19
C LEU A 5 -24.37 42.36 -4.48
N SER A 6 -24.18 43.63 -4.85
CA SER A 6 -24.69 44.21 -6.10
C SER A 6 -23.72 44.07 -7.28
N ASN A 7 -22.40 44.02 -7.06
CA ASN A 7 -21.39 44.11 -8.14
C ASN A 7 -20.14 43.22 -7.98
N GLY A 8 -20.13 42.22 -7.08
CA GLY A 8 -18.96 41.36 -6.85
C GLY A 8 -19.22 39.87 -7.10
N THR A 9 -18.14 39.10 -7.31
CA THR A 9 -18.21 37.66 -7.57
C THR A 9 -18.86 36.93 -6.40
N ARG A 10 -19.98 36.25 -6.67
CA ARG A 10 -20.73 35.49 -5.67
C ARG A 10 -19.98 34.21 -5.31
N TRP A 11 -19.85 33.92 -4.02
CA TRP A 11 -19.33 32.65 -3.52
C TRP A 11 -20.25 31.50 -3.96
N PRO A 12 -19.77 30.54 -4.76
CA PRO A 12 -20.58 29.46 -5.30
C PRO A 12 -20.95 28.44 -4.22
N VAL A 13 -22.15 27.87 -4.31
CA VAL A 13 -22.51 26.72 -3.47
C VAL A 13 -21.68 25.51 -3.93
N PHE A 14 -21.03 24.84 -2.99
CA PHE A 14 -20.33 23.60 -3.29
C PHE A 14 -21.34 22.48 -3.50
N THR A 15 -21.34 21.88 -4.70
CA THR A 15 -22.16 20.70 -5.04
C THR A 15 -21.25 19.51 -5.31
N SER A 16 -21.74 18.29 -5.11
CA SER A 16 -20.98 17.06 -5.37
C SER A 16 -20.55 16.92 -6.84
N THR A 17 -21.37 17.44 -7.76
CA THR A 17 -21.14 17.39 -9.20
C THR A 17 -20.13 18.43 -9.66
N GLU A 18 -20.31 19.70 -9.27
CA GLU A 18 -19.50 20.81 -9.79
C GLU A 18 -18.27 21.10 -8.93
N GLN A 19 -18.35 20.87 -7.62
CA GLN A 19 -17.26 21.02 -6.65
C GLN A 19 -16.54 22.38 -6.78
N LYS A 20 -17.32 23.44 -7.02
CA LYS A 20 -16.83 24.80 -7.17
C LYS A 20 -16.31 25.36 -5.85
N TYR A 21 -15.22 26.10 -5.92
CA TYR A 21 -14.64 26.83 -4.79
C TYR A 21 -14.17 28.21 -5.25
N LEU A 22 -14.09 29.16 -4.32
CA LEU A 22 -13.60 30.51 -4.57
C LEU A 22 -12.19 30.65 -4.00
N THR A 23 -11.28 31.31 -4.74
CA THR A 23 -9.97 31.69 -4.22
C THR A 23 -10.07 32.97 -3.40
N LEU A 24 -9.42 32.98 -2.23
CA LEU A 24 -9.32 34.15 -1.37
C LEU A 24 -7.90 34.71 -1.47
N ASN A 25 -7.77 35.87 -2.10
CA ASN A 25 -6.52 36.58 -2.30
C ASN A 25 -6.76 38.10 -2.30
N THR A 26 -5.68 38.88 -2.41
CA THR A 26 -5.74 40.35 -2.55
C THR A 26 -6.08 40.81 -3.97
N ASN A 27 -6.16 39.88 -4.93
CA ASN A 27 -6.47 40.14 -6.33
C ASN A 27 -7.97 39.87 -6.60
N ALA A 28 -8.37 39.84 -7.87
CA ALA A 28 -9.71 39.42 -8.22
C ALA A 28 -9.93 37.95 -7.82
N SER A 29 -11.03 37.68 -7.12
CA SER A 29 -11.39 36.32 -6.70
C SER A 29 -11.85 35.49 -7.89
N GLU A 30 -11.33 34.27 -7.99
CA GLU A 30 -11.63 33.34 -9.08
C GLU A 30 -12.42 32.14 -8.57
N VAL A 31 -13.41 31.70 -9.35
CA VAL A 31 -14.13 30.46 -9.09
C VAL A 31 -13.48 29.33 -9.87
N LEU A 32 -12.94 28.36 -9.13
CA LEU A 32 -12.30 27.17 -9.67
C LEU A 32 -13.09 25.92 -9.25
N THR A 33 -12.69 24.75 -9.74
CA THR A 33 -13.36 23.48 -9.43
C THR A 33 -12.38 22.44 -8.91
N LYS A 34 -12.88 21.48 -8.12
CA LYS A 34 -12.17 20.24 -7.76
C LYS A 34 -10.80 20.50 -7.11
N LEU A 35 -10.78 21.32 -6.05
CA LEU A 35 -9.56 21.70 -5.34
C LEU A 35 -8.71 20.46 -4.98
N ARG A 36 -7.51 20.38 -5.58
CA ARG A 36 -6.53 19.30 -5.38
C ARG A 36 -7.14 17.89 -5.49
N ALA A 37 -8.17 17.71 -6.31
CA ALA A 37 -8.93 16.46 -6.35
C ALA A 37 -8.05 15.25 -6.69
N GLN A 38 -7.02 15.43 -7.52
CA GLN A 38 -6.07 14.35 -7.84
C GLN A 38 -5.27 13.91 -6.60
N GLN A 39 -4.72 14.85 -5.83
CA GLN A 39 -3.97 14.54 -4.61
C GLN A 39 -4.90 13.97 -3.53
N CYS A 40 -6.11 14.52 -3.39
CA CYS A 40 -7.12 13.99 -2.47
C CYS A 40 -7.52 12.56 -2.85
N ARG A 41 -7.67 12.25 -4.15
CA ARG A 41 -7.95 10.90 -4.63
C ARG A 41 -6.80 9.95 -4.33
N PHE A 42 -5.57 10.40 -4.51
CA PHE A 42 -4.39 9.63 -4.11
C PHE A 42 -4.44 9.27 -2.63
N TRP A 43 -4.56 10.27 -1.75
CA TRP A 43 -4.51 10.04 -0.30
C TRP A 43 -5.71 9.30 0.26
N LYS A 44 -6.92 9.53 -0.26
CA LYS A 44 -8.14 8.92 0.26
C LYS A 44 -8.43 7.53 -0.31
N ILE A 45 -7.99 7.25 -1.54
CA ILE A 45 -8.41 6.03 -2.25
C ILE A 45 -7.21 5.17 -2.61
N PHE A 46 -6.18 5.74 -3.24
CA PHE A 46 -5.08 4.95 -3.75
C PHE A 46 -4.13 4.50 -2.63
N PHE A 47 -3.69 5.43 -1.78
CA PHE A 47 -2.72 5.16 -0.73
C PHE A 47 -3.18 4.09 0.28
N PRO A 48 -4.44 4.08 0.78
CA PRO A 48 -4.92 3.01 1.65
C PRO A 48 -4.87 1.61 0.99
N LYS A 49 -5.19 1.52 -0.31
CA LYS A 49 -5.09 0.26 -1.06
C LYS A 49 -3.66 -0.23 -1.19
N VAL A 50 -2.72 0.69 -1.39
CA VAL A 50 -1.29 0.34 -1.40
C VAL A 50 -0.89 -0.23 -0.05
N LEU A 51 -1.25 0.43 1.05
CA LEU A 51 -0.94 -0.06 2.40
C LEU A 51 -1.53 -1.45 2.68
N GLU A 52 -2.75 -1.70 2.25
CA GLU A 52 -3.41 -3.00 2.38
C GLU A 52 -2.63 -4.09 1.62
N MET A 53 -2.21 -3.80 0.39
CA MET A 53 -1.43 -4.76 -0.41
C MET A 53 -0.03 -4.99 0.15
N THR A 54 0.65 -3.94 0.63
CA THR A 54 2.00 -4.06 1.17
C THR A 54 2.02 -4.68 2.56
N GLY A 55 0.97 -4.51 3.37
CA GLY A 55 0.88 -5.17 4.68
C GLY A 55 0.89 -6.71 4.57
N ASN A 56 0.39 -7.26 3.46
CA ASN A 56 0.45 -8.70 3.21
C ASN A 56 1.86 -9.19 2.83
N ILE A 57 2.74 -8.32 2.33
CA ILE A 57 4.11 -8.71 1.95
C ILE A 57 4.91 -9.07 3.21
N ASP A 58 4.75 -8.31 4.29
CA ASP A 58 5.46 -8.56 5.56
C ASP A 58 5.10 -9.94 6.15
N GLU A 59 3.82 -10.32 6.10
CA GLU A 59 3.37 -11.64 6.57
C GLU A 59 3.84 -12.76 5.64
N ALA A 60 3.69 -12.59 4.32
CA ALA A 60 4.16 -13.58 3.35
C ALA A 60 5.70 -13.79 3.46
N GLU A 61 6.46 -12.73 3.70
CA GLU A 61 7.91 -12.81 3.94
C GLU A 61 8.22 -13.55 5.24
N ARG A 62 7.46 -13.29 6.32
CA ARG A 62 7.61 -13.99 7.60
C ARG A 62 7.31 -15.49 7.45
N GLU A 63 6.20 -15.84 6.83
CA GLU A 63 5.82 -17.24 6.57
C GLU A 63 6.86 -17.95 5.71
N TRP A 64 7.35 -17.29 4.65
CA TRP A 64 8.41 -17.84 3.81
C TRP A 64 9.71 -18.07 4.60
N LYS A 65 10.14 -17.11 5.41
CA LYS A 65 11.35 -17.26 6.27
C LYS A 65 11.21 -18.44 7.24
N ALA A 66 10.04 -18.59 7.86
CA ALA A 66 9.76 -19.71 8.77
C ALA A 66 9.79 -21.05 8.02
N GLY A 67 9.09 -21.15 6.89
CA GLY A 67 9.06 -22.35 6.06
C GLY A 67 10.45 -22.73 5.52
N PHE A 68 11.22 -21.75 5.05
CA PHE A 68 12.59 -21.96 4.56
C PHE A 68 13.52 -22.45 5.67
N HIS A 69 13.42 -21.90 6.89
CA HIS A 69 14.19 -22.37 8.04
C HIS A 69 13.85 -23.82 8.40
N CYS A 70 12.56 -24.18 8.44
CA CYS A 70 12.12 -25.56 8.66
C CYS A 70 12.64 -26.51 7.58
N TRP A 71 12.55 -26.11 6.31
CA TRP A 71 13.06 -26.90 5.19
C TRP A 71 14.57 -27.12 5.29
N ASN A 72 15.35 -26.09 5.62
CA ASN A 72 16.79 -26.21 5.81
C ASN A 72 17.15 -27.22 6.90
N ASN A 73 16.47 -27.17 8.04
CA ASN A 73 16.68 -28.12 9.13
C ASN A 73 16.37 -29.55 8.67
N TYR A 74 15.22 -29.75 8.02
CA TYR A 74 14.85 -31.05 7.47
C TYR A 74 15.88 -31.58 6.47
N MET A 75 16.39 -30.74 5.57
CA MET A 75 17.41 -31.13 4.59
C MET A 75 18.75 -31.48 5.25
N SER A 76 19.10 -30.81 6.35
CA SER A 76 20.28 -31.15 7.16
C SER A 76 20.13 -32.54 7.79
N ASP A 77 18.99 -32.80 8.43
CA ASP A 77 18.69 -34.11 9.04
C ASP A 77 18.68 -35.22 8.01
N TRP A 78 18.04 -34.99 6.87
CA TRP A 78 18.01 -35.91 5.75
C TRP A 78 19.42 -36.24 5.25
N LYS A 79 20.28 -35.22 5.10
CA LYS A 79 21.67 -35.41 4.67
C LYS A 79 22.44 -36.27 5.67
N ASN A 80 22.26 -36.05 6.97
CA ASN A 80 22.89 -36.86 8.01
C ASN A 80 22.44 -38.32 7.93
N GLN A 81 21.13 -38.57 7.84
CA GLN A 81 20.58 -39.93 7.71
C GLN A 81 21.07 -40.65 6.45
N PHE A 82 21.15 -39.94 5.32
CA PHE A 82 21.65 -40.48 4.07
C PHE A 82 23.13 -40.88 4.15
N ASN A 83 23.97 -40.04 4.77
CA ASN A 83 25.38 -40.33 4.99
C ASN A 83 25.56 -41.56 5.89
N ASP A 84 24.79 -41.65 6.98
CA ASP A 84 24.77 -42.79 7.89
C ASP A 84 24.43 -44.09 7.16
N TYR A 85 23.37 -44.08 6.34
CA TYR A 85 22.97 -45.23 5.55
C TYR A 85 24.08 -45.67 4.58
N THR A 86 24.67 -44.72 3.87
CA THR A 86 25.73 -44.99 2.88
C THR A 86 26.96 -45.60 3.55
N SER A 87 27.40 -45.04 4.69
CA SER A 87 28.55 -45.54 5.45
C SER A 87 28.35 -46.98 5.96
N LYS A 88 27.12 -47.34 6.36
CA LYS A 88 26.78 -48.69 6.82
C LYS A 88 26.73 -49.68 5.65
N LYS A 89 26.20 -49.25 4.50
CA LYS A 89 26.17 -50.07 3.29
C LYS A 89 27.58 -50.45 2.82
N GLU A 90 28.52 -49.51 2.83
CA GLU A 90 29.92 -49.77 2.47
C GLU A 90 30.58 -50.81 3.39
N LYS A 91 30.28 -50.76 4.70
CA LYS A 91 30.79 -51.72 5.68
C LYS A 91 30.27 -53.15 5.51
N CYS A 92 29.09 -53.32 4.91
CA CYS A 92 28.48 -54.64 4.66
C CYS A 92 28.82 -55.22 3.27
N ALA A 93 29.53 -54.46 2.42
CA ALA A 93 29.93 -54.87 1.08
C ALA A 93 31.39 -55.35 1.00
N GLY A 94 32.12 -55.34 2.13
CA GLY A 94 33.49 -55.82 2.28
C GLY A 94 33.58 -57.18 2.95
#